data_AF-A0A374RRU4-F1
#
_entry.id   AF-A0A374RRU4-F1
#
_cell.length_a   1.000
_cell.length_b   1.000
_cell.length_c   1.000
_cell.angle_alpha   90.00
_cell.angle_beta   90.00
_cell.angle_gamma   90.00
#
_symmetry.space_group_name_H-M   'P 1'
#
loop_
_entity.id
_entity.type
_entity.pdbx_description
1 polymer ?
#
loop_
_entity_poly.entity_id
_entity_poly.type
_entity_poly.pdbx_seq_one_letter_code
_entity_poly.pdbx_strand_id
1 'polypeptide(L)'
;MAEPLSAGITRDRAFELLNEHNKDPFHITHGETVEGTMRYFAREFDPENEEFWGIVGLLHDLDWEEHEDDPMNHTIYAAEILEGEGASPDLIRAIQTHTSDFNTSLPKPELQMEKILFACDELTGLIGAAVIMRPSKSVMDFTTKSLKKKFKDKRFAAGCSRDVITQGAEMLGWELPELFDRTIAAMQSFAPDRDTFQA
;
A
#
# COMPACT_ATOMS: atom_id res chain seq x y z
N MET A 1 2.67 26.90 9.71
CA MET A 1 2.98 25.50 9.34
C MET A 1 2.18 24.66 10.31
N ALA A 2 1.42 23.68 9.81
CA ALA A 2 0.73 22.74 10.70
C ALA A 2 1.78 21.93 11.45
N GLU A 3 1.45 21.41 12.64
CA GLU A 3 2.38 20.50 13.33
C GLU A 3 2.48 19.19 12.55
N PRO A 4 3.68 18.57 12.47
CA PRO A 4 3.84 17.28 11.82
C PRO A 4 2.95 16.22 12.47
N LEU A 5 2.41 15.32 11.64
CA LEU A 5 1.64 14.17 12.07
C LEU A 5 2.52 13.22 12.88
N SER A 6 1.96 12.65 13.93
CA SER A 6 2.59 11.59 14.71
C SER A 6 1.80 10.30 14.56
N ALA A 7 2.50 9.21 14.30
CA ALA A 7 1.93 7.86 14.25
C ALA A 7 1.59 7.31 15.64
N GLY A 8 2.08 7.92 16.72
CA GLY A 8 1.99 7.38 18.09
C GLY A 8 2.98 6.25 18.38
N ILE A 9 3.47 5.57 17.34
CA ILE A 9 4.49 4.51 17.39
C ILE A 9 5.66 4.82 16.46
N THR A 10 6.80 4.17 16.69
CA THR A 10 7.98 4.26 15.81
C THR A 10 7.86 3.26 14.65
N ARG A 11 8.58 3.50 13.55
CA ARG A 11 8.64 2.55 12.43
C ARG A 11 9.28 1.21 12.81
N ASP A 12 10.21 1.19 13.75
CA ASP A 12 10.76 -0.06 14.28
C ASP A 12 9.68 -0.88 14.99
N ARG A 13 8.86 -0.25 15.86
CA ARG A 13 7.74 -0.96 16.49
C ARG A 13 6.67 -1.38 15.48
N ALA A 14 6.36 -0.53 14.50
CA ALA A 14 5.46 -0.88 13.40
C ALA A 14 5.96 -2.12 12.62
N PHE A 15 7.26 -2.21 12.35
CA PHE A 15 7.83 -3.36 11.68
C PHE A 15 7.80 -4.63 12.56
N GLU A 16 8.06 -4.51 13.86
CA GLU A 16 7.87 -5.62 14.80
C GLU A 16 6.44 -6.14 14.78
N LEU A 17 5.44 -5.25 14.87
CA LEU A 17 4.02 -5.60 14.79
C LEU A 17 3.67 -6.31 13.48
N LEU A 18 4.16 -5.81 12.34
CA LEU A 18 3.95 -6.44 11.05
C LEU A 18 4.44 -7.91 11.07
N ASN A 19 5.62 -8.17 11.64
CA ASN A 19 6.17 -9.53 11.77
C ASN A 19 5.46 -10.36 12.85
N GLU A 20 4.83 -9.73 13.83
CA GLU A 20 4.05 -10.40 14.88
C GLU A 20 2.75 -10.99 14.33
N HIS A 21 2.07 -10.27 13.42
CA HIS A 21 0.77 -10.68 12.84
C HIS A 21 0.87 -11.32 11.45
N ASN A 22 1.97 -11.13 10.73
CA ASN A 22 2.17 -11.74 9.40
C ASN A 22 3.41 -12.64 9.43
N LYS A 23 3.25 -13.92 9.06
CA LYS A 23 4.30 -14.95 9.00
C LYS A 23 4.69 -15.30 7.58
N ASP A 24 3.81 -15.11 6.61
CA ASP A 24 4.17 -15.26 5.20
C ASP A 24 5.11 -14.10 4.78
N PRO A 25 6.31 -14.39 4.26
CA PRO A 25 7.22 -13.37 3.74
C PRO A 25 6.59 -12.47 2.68
N PHE A 26 5.55 -12.94 1.98
CA PHE A 26 4.79 -12.15 1.02
C PHE A 26 4.17 -10.92 1.68
N HIS A 27 3.44 -11.08 2.79
CA HIS A 27 2.74 -9.98 3.46
C HIS A 27 3.72 -8.95 4.02
N ILE A 28 4.83 -9.40 4.60
CA ILE A 28 5.90 -8.52 5.08
C ILE A 28 6.49 -7.71 3.92
N THR A 29 6.78 -8.38 2.80
CA THR A 29 7.34 -7.73 1.60
C THR A 29 6.35 -6.75 0.97
N HIS A 30 5.06 -7.06 0.98
CA HIS A 30 4.00 -6.18 0.52
C HIS A 30 3.93 -4.91 1.38
N GLY A 31 3.87 -5.05 2.71
CA GLY A 31 3.91 -3.93 3.65
C GLY A 31 5.12 -3.01 3.43
N GLU A 32 6.33 -3.56 3.29
CA GLU A 32 7.52 -2.76 2.98
C GLU A 32 7.45 -2.08 1.59
N THR A 33 6.84 -2.74 0.61
CA THR A 33 6.67 -2.18 -0.74
C THR A 33 5.71 -0.99 -0.71
N VAL A 34 4.62 -1.09 0.04
CA VAL A 34 3.67 0.01 0.23
C VAL A 34 4.30 1.11 1.08
N GLU A 35 5.06 0.80 2.14
CA GLU A 35 5.87 1.79 2.89
C GLU A 35 6.75 2.62 1.96
N GLY A 36 7.57 1.96 1.12
CA GLY A 36 8.48 2.65 0.20
C GLY A 36 7.73 3.52 -0.81
N THR A 37 6.59 3.02 -1.30
CA THR A 37 5.72 3.74 -2.25
C THR A 37 5.12 4.98 -1.61
N MET A 38 4.61 4.86 -0.39
CA MET A 38 4.05 5.98 0.37
C MET A 38 5.11 7.03 0.69
N ARG A 39 6.31 6.64 1.12
CA ARG A 39 7.43 7.57 1.36
C ARG A 39 7.85 8.31 0.10
N TYR A 40 7.88 7.64 -1.06
CA TYR A 40 8.17 8.27 -2.34
C TYR A 40 7.18 9.41 -2.65
N PHE A 41 5.89 9.17 -2.50
CA PHE A 41 4.86 10.19 -2.75
C PHE A 41 4.82 11.27 -1.67
N ALA A 42 5.13 10.93 -0.41
CA ALA A 42 5.22 11.92 0.67
C ALA A 42 6.26 12.99 0.36
N ARG A 43 7.41 12.64 -0.20
CA ARG A 43 8.45 13.62 -0.59
C ARG A 43 7.96 14.66 -1.60
N GLU A 44 6.99 14.30 -2.44
CA GLU A 44 6.38 15.21 -3.42
C GLU A 44 5.25 16.04 -2.79
N PHE A 45 4.36 15.40 -2.03
CA PHE A 45 3.09 16.00 -1.61
C PHE A 45 3.06 16.52 -0.17
N ASP A 46 3.88 15.95 0.71
CA ASP A 46 3.87 16.20 2.15
C ASP A 46 5.20 15.79 2.83
N PRO A 47 6.32 16.47 2.48
CA PRO A 47 7.67 16.04 2.86
C PRO A 47 7.92 16.10 4.37
N GLU A 48 7.14 16.87 5.12
CA GLU A 48 7.25 16.96 6.58
C GLU A 48 6.70 15.71 7.29
N ASN A 49 5.86 14.92 6.61
CA ASN A 49 5.18 13.75 7.18
C ASN A 49 5.59 12.42 6.53
N GLU A 50 6.76 12.36 5.89
CA GLU A 50 7.26 11.14 5.22
C GLU A 50 7.22 9.90 6.13
N GLU A 51 7.60 10.05 7.40
CA GLU A 51 7.60 8.94 8.36
C GLU A 51 6.20 8.42 8.65
N PHE A 52 5.23 9.33 8.80
CA PHE A 52 3.83 8.96 9.02
C PHE A 52 3.26 8.21 7.82
N TRP A 53 3.48 8.72 6.60
CA TRP A 53 3.06 8.06 5.36
C TRP A 53 3.68 6.66 5.22
N GLY A 54 4.96 6.53 5.58
CA GLY A 54 5.66 5.25 5.58
C GLY A 54 5.02 4.24 6.54
N ILE A 55 4.74 4.63 7.78
CA ILE A 55 4.12 3.76 8.79
C ILE A 55 2.70 3.35 8.38
N VAL A 56 1.91 4.27 7.80
CA VAL A 56 0.59 3.94 7.22
C VAL A 56 0.74 2.86 6.16
N GLY A 57 1.67 3.02 5.21
CA GLY A 57 1.92 2.02 4.18
C GLY A 57 2.42 0.68 4.73
N LEU A 58 3.27 0.71 5.76
CA LEU A 58 3.83 -0.51 6.36
C LEU A 58 2.77 -1.37 7.06
N LEU A 59 1.79 -0.72 7.68
CA LEU A 59 0.79 -1.36 8.55
C LEU A 59 -0.60 -1.48 7.91
N HIS A 60 -0.79 -1.07 6.66
CA HIS A 60 -2.12 -1.03 6.04
C HIS A 60 -2.83 -2.40 6.13
N ASP A 61 -2.09 -3.48 5.88
CA ASP A 61 -2.58 -4.86 5.91
C ASP A 61 -2.21 -5.64 7.19
N LEU A 62 -1.99 -4.95 8.32
CA LEU A 62 -1.48 -5.57 9.55
C LEU A 62 -2.25 -6.84 9.97
N ASP A 63 -3.56 -6.83 9.84
CA ASP A 63 -4.48 -7.90 10.25
C ASP A 63 -4.84 -8.90 9.15
N TRP A 64 -4.30 -8.76 7.93
CA TRP A 64 -4.77 -9.53 6.78
C TRP A 64 -4.54 -11.04 6.90
N GLU A 65 -3.32 -11.49 7.23
CA GLU A 65 -2.99 -12.93 7.26
C GLU A 65 -3.81 -13.72 8.29
N GLU A 66 -4.11 -13.11 9.44
CA GLU A 66 -4.87 -13.75 10.53
C GLU A 66 -6.38 -13.78 10.27
N HIS A 67 -6.87 -12.92 9.36
CA HIS A 67 -8.30 -12.67 9.14
C HIS A 67 -8.71 -12.67 7.66
N GLU A 68 -7.98 -13.36 6.79
CA GLU A 68 -8.26 -13.40 5.34
C GLU A 68 -9.66 -13.96 5.00
N ASP A 69 -10.29 -14.69 5.92
CA ASP A 69 -11.63 -15.25 5.79
C ASP A 69 -12.76 -14.27 6.16
N ASP A 70 -12.44 -13.11 6.74
CA ASP A 70 -13.38 -12.04 7.10
C ASP A 70 -12.96 -10.65 6.56
N PRO A 71 -12.88 -10.48 5.23
CA PRO A 71 -12.41 -9.23 4.62
C PRO A 71 -13.31 -8.01 4.90
N MET A 72 -14.54 -8.21 5.39
CA MET A 72 -15.43 -7.10 5.77
C MET A 72 -14.93 -6.37 7.04
N ASN A 73 -14.25 -7.10 7.93
CA ASN A 73 -13.67 -6.57 9.16
C ASN A 73 -12.17 -6.25 9.04
N HIS A 74 -11.60 -6.37 7.84
CA HIS A 74 -10.22 -5.92 7.55
C HIS A 74 -10.03 -4.48 8.01
N THR A 75 -8.90 -4.18 8.64
CA THR A 75 -8.51 -2.95 9.35
C THR A 75 -9.26 -2.62 10.64
N ILE A 76 -10.36 -3.31 10.95
CA ILE A 76 -11.04 -3.18 12.25
C ILE A 76 -10.25 -3.93 13.31
N TYR A 77 -9.70 -5.11 12.98
CA TYR A 77 -8.83 -5.84 13.89
C TYR A 77 -7.48 -5.13 14.04
N ALA A 78 -6.91 -4.60 12.95
CA ALA A 78 -5.70 -3.78 13.03
C ALA A 78 -5.90 -2.55 13.94
N ALA A 79 -7.06 -1.90 13.89
CA ALA A 79 -7.36 -0.76 14.75
C ALA A 79 -7.26 -1.13 16.25
N GLU A 80 -7.84 -2.26 16.66
CA GLU A 80 -7.79 -2.73 18.06
C GLU A 80 -6.34 -2.98 18.52
N ILE A 81 -5.53 -3.63 17.67
CA ILE A 81 -4.11 -3.89 17.93
C ILE A 81 -3.34 -2.56 18.09
N LEU A 82 -3.53 -1.65 17.13
CA LEU A 82 -2.82 -0.37 17.08
C LEU A 82 -3.19 0.54 18.25
N GLU A 83 -4.46 0.59 18.66
CA GLU A 83 -4.89 1.31 19.85
C GLU A 83 -4.18 0.79 21.11
N GLY A 84 -4.04 -0.54 21.25
CA GLY A 84 -3.32 -1.18 22.35
C GLY A 84 -1.83 -0.82 22.41
N GLU A 85 -1.23 -0.53 21.27
CA GLU A 85 0.18 -0.15 21.12
C GLU A 85 0.43 1.37 21.25
N GLY A 86 -0.64 2.15 21.43
CA GLY A 86 -0.56 3.61 21.55
C GLY A 86 -0.43 4.34 20.21
N ALA A 87 -0.83 3.70 19.11
CA ALA A 87 -0.95 4.36 17.81
C ALA A 87 -1.91 5.56 17.88
N SER A 88 -1.63 6.57 17.05
CA SER A 88 -2.50 7.74 16.97
C SER A 88 -3.83 7.42 16.26
N PRO A 89 -4.93 8.09 16.63
CA PRO A 89 -6.20 7.97 15.90
C PRO A 89 -6.06 8.32 14.42
N ASP A 90 -5.16 9.23 14.07
CA ASP A 90 -4.89 9.63 12.69
C ASP A 90 -4.24 8.48 11.89
N LEU A 91 -3.33 7.71 12.49
CA LEU A 91 -2.73 6.52 11.85
C LEU A 91 -3.80 5.46 11.57
N ILE A 92 -4.62 5.13 12.57
CA ILE A 92 -5.68 4.13 12.45
C ILE A 92 -6.68 4.55 11.37
N ARG A 93 -7.15 5.81 11.41
CA ARG A 93 -8.05 6.35 10.40
C ARG A 93 -7.44 6.22 9.00
N ALA A 94 -6.19 6.65 8.83
CA ALA A 94 -5.51 6.63 7.55
C ALA A 94 -5.47 5.22 6.96
N ILE A 95 -5.10 4.22 7.78
CA ILE A 95 -5.09 2.81 7.39
C ILE A 95 -6.49 2.39 6.95
N GLN A 96 -7.54 2.65 7.75
CA GLN A 96 -8.91 2.24 7.42
C GLN A 96 -9.46 2.81 6.10
N THR A 97 -8.86 3.87 5.54
CA THR A 97 -9.37 4.44 4.28
C THR A 97 -9.19 3.53 3.07
N HIS A 98 -8.21 2.62 3.09
CA HIS A 98 -7.93 1.76 1.95
C HIS A 98 -8.97 0.64 1.75
N THR A 99 -9.78 0.32 2.76
CA THR A 99 -10.82 -0.74 2.73
C THR A 99 -12.25 -0.22 2.55
N SER A 100 -12.41 1.09 2.31
CA SER A 100 -13.71 1.74 2.22
C SER A 100 -14.58 1.28 1.03
N ASP A 101 -13.99 0.54 0.08
CA ASP A 101 -14.65 -0.12 -1.03
C ASP A 101 -15.35 -1.43 -0.62
N PHE A 102 -14.76 -2.19 0.33
CA PHE A 102 -15.33 -3.39 0.91
C PHE A 102 -16.29 -3.08 2.06
N ASN A 103 -15.93 -2.14 2.93
CA ASN A 103 -16.72 -1.78 4.10
C ASN A 103 -17.10 -0.29 4.08
N THR A 104 -18.31 0.01 3.61
CA THR A 104 -18.83 1.38 3.48
C THR A 104 -19.04 2.15 4.79
N SER A 105 -18.88 1.50 5.95
CA SER A 105 -18.92 2.16 7.26
C SER A 105 -17.57 2.78 7.67
N LEU A 106 -16.48 2.36 7.02
CA LEU A 106 -15.14 2.88 7.25
C LEU A 106 -14.93 4.25 6.57
N PRO A 107 -13.99 5.06 7.06
CA PRO A 107 -13.69 6.36 6.47
C PRO A 107 -13.27 6.23 5.00
N LYS A 108 -13.69 7.16 4.15
CA LYS A 108 -13.28 7.20 2.75
C LYS A 108 -12.01 8.03 2.57
N PRO A 109 -11.22 7.77 1.50
CA PRO A 109 -10.11 8.64 1.13
C PRO A 109 -10.58 10.06 0.80
N GLU A 110 -10.18 11.03 1.62
CA GLU A 110 -10.48 12.45 1.45
C GLU A 110 -9.19 13.27 1.25
N LEU A 111 -8.14 12.90 1.99
CA LEU A 111 -6.83 13.53 1.97
C LEU A 111 -5.93 12.96 0.87
N GLN A 112 -4.90 13.72 0.50
CA GLN A 112 -3.96 13.33 -0.56
C GLN A 112 -3.29 11.99 -0.27
N MET A 113 -2.82 11.79 0.97
CA MET A 113 -2.16 10.56 1.42
C MET A 113 -3.10 9.34 1.32
N GLU A 114 -4.32 9.47 1.84
CA GLU A 114 -5.33 8.40 1.84
C GLU A 114 -5.67 7.95 0.40
N LYS A 115 -5.76 8.91 -0.53
CA LYS A 115 -6.00 8.62 -1.95
C LYS A 115 -4.82 7.92 -2.62
N ILE A 116 -3.59 8.28 -2.24
CA ILE A 116 -2.39 7.61 -2.73
C ILE A 116 -2.34 6.17 -2.21
N LEU A 117 -2.61 5.93 -0.92
CA LEU A 117 -2.68 4.59 -0.35
C LEU A 117 -3.70 3.73 -1.10
N PHE A 118 -4.95 4.21 -1.20
CA PHE A 118 -6.05 3.53 -1.89
C PHE A 118 -5.71 3.21 -3.35
N ALA A 119 -5.05 4.13 -4.06
CA ALA A 119 -4.71 3.93 -5.47
C ALA A 119 -3.51 2.98 -5.68
N CYS A 120 -2.55 2.98 -4.75
CA CYS A 120 -1.27 2.31 -4.93
C CYS A 120 -1.22 0.91 -4.34
N ASP A 121 -1.95 0.61 -3.27
CA ASP A 121 -1.91 -0.69 -2.58
C ASP A 121 -2.09 -1.86 -3.58
N GLU A 122 -3.29 -2.05 -4.12
CA GLU A 122 -3.53 -3.16 -5.05
C GLU A 122 -2.69 -3.06 -6.34
N LEU A 123 -2.33 -1.83 -6.74
CA LEU A 123 -1.50 -1.62 -7.92
C LEU A 123 -0.07 -2.15 -7.70
N THR A 124 0.50 -1.97 -6.50
CA THR A 124 1.80 -2.53 -6.15
C THR A 124 1.76 -4.05 -6.15
N GLY A 125 0.68 -4.67 -5.64
CA GLY A 125 0.45 -6.12 -5.73
C GLY A 125 0.37 -6.61 -7.19
N LEU A 126 -0.35 -5.89 -8.05
CA LEU A 126 -0.45 -6.20 -9.49
C LEU A 126 0.92 -6.09 -10.19
N ILE A 127 1.71 -5.07 -9.86
CA ILE A 127 3.08 -4.89 -10.38
C ILE A 127 3.98 -6.02 -9.89
N GLY A 128 3.96 -6.33 -8.59
CA GLY A 128 4.75 -7.40 -7.97
C GLY A 128 4.49 -8.74 -8.63
N ALA A 129 3.21 -9.13 -8.78
CA ALA A 129 2.82 -10.34 -9.50
C ALA A 129 3.36 -10.35 -10.95
N ALA A 130 3.35 -9.20 -11.63
CA ALA A 130 3.86 -9.11 -13.01
C ALA A 130 5.38 -9.22 -13.08
N VAL A 131 6.08 -8.69 -12.08
CA VAL A 131 7.54 -8.71 -11.96
C VAL A 131 8.06 -10.11 -11.67
N ILE A 132 7.42 -10.90 -10.80
CA ILE A 132 7.79 -12.31 -10.51
C ILE A 132 7.90 -13.16 -11.78
N MET A 133 7.02 -12.90 -12.74
CA MET A 133 6.94 -13.66 -13.99
C MET A 133 8.02 -13.29 -15.00
N ARG A 134 8.83 -12.27 -14.74
CA ARG A 134 9.90 -11.81 -15.63
C ARG A 134 11.20 -12.60 -15.36
N PRO A 135 12.03 -12.84 -16.39
CA PRO A 135 13.35 -13.41 -16.19
C PRO A 135 14.24 -12.60 -15.24
N SER A 136 14.10 -11.27 -15.23
CA SER A 136 14.85 -10.36 -14.36
C SER A 136 14.39 -10.39 -12.90
N LYS A 137 13.14 -10.83 -12.64
CA LYS A 137 12.46 -10.70 -11.34
C LYS A 137 12.55 -9.30 -10.71
N SER A 138 12.75 -8.27 -11.53
CA SER A 138 13.04 -6.91 -11.09
C SER A 138 12.03 -5.91 -11.64
N VAL A 139 11.69 -4.90 -10.84
CA VAL A 139 10.88 -3.76 -11.28
C VAL A 139 11.69 -2.77 -12.13
N MET A 140 13.02 -2.86 -12.11
CA MET A 140 13.91 -1.93 -12.82
C MET A 140 13.76 -1.97 -14.33
N ASP A 141 13.37 -3.12 -14.90
CA ASP A 141 13.08 -3.28 -16.33
C ASP A 141 11.57 -3.37 -16.63
N PHE A 142 10.73 -3.05 -15.64
CA PHE A 142 9.29 -3.02 -15.77
C PHE A 142 8.81 -1.66 -16.29
N THR A 143 7.74 -1.68 -17.09
CA THR A 143 7.27 -0.51 -17.83
C THR A 143 5.76 -0.44 -17.83
N THR A 144 5.22 0.77 -17.93
CA THR A 144 3.77 1.02 -18.05
C THR A 144 3.14 0.30 -19.23
N LYS A 145 3.88 0.12 -20.34
CA LYS A 145 3.39 -0.70 -21.46
C LYS A 145 3.15 -2.15 -21.07
N SER A 146 4.00 -2.71 -20.21
CA SER A 146 3.86 -4.09 -19.69
C SER A 146 2.71 -4.17 -18.69
N LEU A 147 2.62 -3.21 -17.76
CA LEU A 147 1.54 -3.13 -16.79
C LEU A 147 0.17 -2.98 -17.46
N LYS A 148 0.03 -2.11 -18.47
CA LYS A 148 -1.22 -1.95 -19.26
C LYS A 148 -1.75 -3.27 -19.85
N LYS A 149 -0.87 -4.21 -20.20
CA LYS A 149 -1.29 -5.53 -20.70
C LYS A 149 -1.82 -6.40 -19.56
N LYS A 150 -1.13 -6.42 -18.43
CA LYS A 150 -1.51 -7.19 -17.24
C LYS A 150 -2.78 -6.65 -16.58
N PHE A 151 -2.95 -5.33 -16.54
CA PHE A 151 -4.15 -4.68 -16.04
C PHE A 151 -5.41 -5.09 -16.80
N LYS A 152 -5.33 -5.22 -18.13
CA LYS A 152 -6.44 -5.66 -18.98
C LYS A 152 -6.81 -7.14 -18.80
N ASP A 153 -5.87 -7.96 -18.37
CA ASP A 153 -6.11 -9.36 -18.07
C ASP A 153 -6.66 -9.49 -16.64
N LYS A 154 -8.00 -9.52 -16.53
CA LYS A 154 -8.68 -9.64 -15.23
C LYS A 154 -8.41 -10.98 -14.50
N ARG A 155 -7.86 -11.99 -15.18
CA ARG A 155 -7.53 -13.29 -14.54
C ARG A 155 -6.14 -13.29 -13.92
N PHE A 156 -5.24 -12.48 -14.46
CA PHE A 156 -3.91 -12.31 -13.91
C PHE A 156 -4.01 -11.63 -12.54
N ALA A 157 -3.37 -12.13 -11.48
CA ALA A 157 -3.43 -11.50 -10.14
C ALA A 157 -4.87 -11.10 -9.74
N ALA A 158 -5.82 -12.04 -9.80
CA ALA A 158 -7.25 -11.76 -9.70
C ALA A 158 -7.68 -11.11 -8.37
N GLY A 159 -6.83 -11.20 -7.33
CA GLY A 159 -7.03 -10.53 -6.05
C GLY A 159 -6.90 -9.00 -6.10
N CYS A 160 -6.18 -8.42 -7.07
CA CYS A 160 -6.06 -6.95 -7.19
C CYS A 160 -7.28 -6.37 -7.94
N SER A 161 -8.18 -5.66 -7.30
CA SER A 161 -9.33 -5.04 -7.98
C SER A 161 -8.96 -3.96 -9.01
N ARG A 162 -9.34 -4.21 -10.26
CA ARG A 162 -9.13 -3.22 -11.36
C ARG A 162 -10.00 -1.99 -11.16
N ASP A 163 -11.13 -2.17 -10.50
CA ASP A 163 -12.10 -1.13 -10.25
C ASP A 163 -11.61 -0.22 -9.10
N VAL A 164 -10.93 -0.77 -8.08
CA VAL A 164 -10.28 0.02 -7.01
C VAL A 164 -9.14 0.85 -7.57
N ILE A 165 -8.23 0.23 -8.34
CA ILE A 165 -7.12 0.96 -8.99
C ILE A 165 -7.65 2.09 -9.90
N THR A 166 -8.75 1.84 -10.63
CA THR A 166 -9.38 2.87 -11.49
C THR A 166 -9.99 4.00 -10.67
N GLN A 167 -10.73 3.67 -9.61
CA GLN A 167 -11.30 4.67 -8.68
C GLN A 167 -10.21 5.50 -8.00
N GLY A 168 -9.11 4.88 -7.58
CA GLY A 168 -7.97 5.59 -6.99
C GLY A 168 -7.36 6.61 -7.96
N ALA A 169 -7.20 6.25 -9.23
CA ALA A 169 -6.75 7.19 -10.27
C ALA A 169 -7.73 8.37 -10.43
N GLU A 170 -9.04 8.09 -10.47
CA GLU A 170 -10.09 9.12 -10.56
C GLU A 170 -10.09 10.06 -9.35
N MET A 171 -9.93 9.53 -8.13
CA MET A 171 -9.85 10.32 -6.88
C MET A 171 -8.66 11.28 -6.87
N LEU A 172 -7.55 10.86 -7.47
CA LEU A 172 -6.33 11.67 -7.62
C LEU A 172 -6.43 12.66 -8.80
N GLY A 173 -7.43 12.53 -9.66
CA GLY A 173 -7.53 13.27 -10.91
C GLY A 173 -6.44 12.89 -11.91
N TRP A 174 -5.92 11.66 -11.83
CA TRP A 174 -4.86 11.15 -12.68
C TRP A 174 -5.41 10.20 -13.74
N GLU A 175 -4.81 10.25 -14.92
CA GLU A 175 -5.03 9.23 -15.93
C GLU A 175 -4.38 7.91 -15.48
N LEU A 176 -5.01 6.76 -15.73
CA LEU A 176 -4.44 5.44 -15.38
C LEU A 176 -2.97 5.25 -15.82
N PRO A 177 -2.54 5.65 -17.04
CA PRO A 177 -1.14 5.65 -17.41
C PRO A 177 -0.22 6.44 -16.48
N GLU A 178 -0.67 7.58 -15.96
CA GLU A 178 0.10 8.40 -15.03
C GLU A 178 0.23 7.69 -13.68
N LEU A 179 -0.86 7.15 -13.12
CA LEU A 179 -0.81 6.35 -11.91
C LEU A 179 0.17 5.17 -12.05
N PHE A 180 0.13 4.48 -13.20
CA PHE A 180 1.04 3.37 -13.51
C PHE A 180 2.50 3.82 -13.56
N ASP A 181 2.80 4.88 -14.32
CA ASP A 181 4.16 5.41 -14.46
C ASP A 181 4.72 5.85 -13.09
N ARG A 182 3.92 6.57 -12.29
CA ARG A 182 4.33 7.06 -10.97
C ARG A 182 4.55 5.93 -9.96
N THR A 183 3.67 4.93 -9.92
CA THR A 183 3.81 3.79 -9.00
C THR A 183 5.01 2.92 -9.36
N ILE A 184 5.25 2.69 -10.65
CA ILE A 184 6.47 1.98 -11.11
C ILE A 184 7.72 2.77 -10.72
N ALA A 185 7.74 4.09 -10.94
CA ALA A 185 8.88 4.94 -10.57
C ALA A 185 9.12 4.92 -9.04
N ALA A 186 8.05 4.95 -8.24
CA ALA A 186 8.14 4.81 -6.79
C ALA A 186 8.83 3.49 -6.43
N MET A 187 8.32 2.35 -6.91
CA MET A 187 8.90 1.03 -6.64
C MET A 187 10.36 0.90 -7.10
N GLN A 188 10.72 1.48 -8.25
CA GLN A 188 12.09 1.51 -8.75
C GLN A 188 13.06 2.29 -7.86
N SER A 189 12.57 3.29 -7.11
CA SER A 189 13.41 4.14 -6.27
C SER A 189 13.99 3.44 -5.03
N PHE A 190 13.36 2.35 -4.57
CA PHE A 190 13.77 1.62 -3.37
C PHE A 190 13.95 0.11 -3.57
N ALA A 191 13.73 -0.42 -4.79
CA ALA A 191 13.97 -1.82 -5.13
C ALA A 191 15.05 -2.06 -6.20
N PRO A 192 16.21 -1.36 -6.20
CA PRO A 192 17.21 -1.50 -7.27
C PRO A 192 17.86 -2.89 -7.34
N ASP A 193 17.98 -3.60 -6.21
CA ASP A 193 18.71 -4.89 -6.10
C ASP A 193 17.89 -6.02 -5.48
N ARG A 194 16.58 -5.81 -5.29
CA ARG A 194 15.76 -6.79 -4.60
C ARG A 194 15.36 -7.91 -5.59
N ASP A 195 15.87 -9.11 -5.38
CA ASP A 195 15.21 -10.38 -5.74
C ASP A 195 13.88 -10.52 -4.93
N THR A 196 13.06 -9.46 -4.87
CA THR A 196 12.09 -9.22 -3.77
C THR A 196 10.93 -10.18 -3.75
N PHE A 197 10.60 -10.75 -4.89
CA PHE A 197 9.41 -11.56 -5.01
C PHE A 197 9.83 -12.99 -5.26
N GLN A 198 10.22 -13.68 -4.18
CA GLN A 198 10.42 -15.11 -4.21
C GLN A 198 9.04 -15.78 -4.18
N ALA A 199 8.85 -16.74 -5.09
CA ALA A 199 7.62 -17.52 -5.20
C ALA A 199 7.61 -18.68 -4.21
#